data_AF-A0AAU2PUT6-F1
#
_entry.id   AF-A0AAU2PUT6-F1
#
_cell.length_a   1.000
_cell.length_b   1.000
_cell.length_c   1.000
_cell.angle_alpha   90.00
_cell.angle_beta   90.00
_cell.angle_gamma   90.00
#
_symmetry.space_group_name_H-M   'P 1'
#
loop_
_entity.id
_entity.type
_entity.pdbx_description
1 polymer ?
#
loop_
_entity_poly.entity_id
_entity_poly.type
_entity_poly.pdbx_seq_one_letter_code
_entity_poly.pdbx_strand_id
1 'polypeptide(L)'
;MTRTSSPATDGLLRQTLGEWRIGLVAWRLLVLQTAHPAVAAGTARYSTYRAHPWRRIEHTMDSGSRLFFAGPEERQREIARLERAHRRIRGTDDAGRPYTAEDPEVRAWVMLTLYEAMTAMRELSGDPLEPAELDVLYAEFTEVCAALGIPGEVLPATAADVPAYVDRTVREVLELGDQVRYLLFEMLREAPAPRRLGRLRPAWPLLRTVAAGVLTTLTVADLPRAWHERFAMPRTRTAAALSWTLHRGMRQVMTRLPDRMRYRTQSDDNDGGAGGRQRPASRRSTAAPSLPRPRTFDSRPARLEAFFRQVLDQTGDGRVDSADLQAMVHNVCWQLELPVEREDRLYAAFESWWKQLREGMDADGDGAVECAEFVSAMLGGIDRDADYLDQGLGPAVRALFRTVDTDGSGYLCADEYRVLFGGPRVHPAELNDAFRQLDVDGDGRVSEEEFVAAFVDFFTAREDTAAGVALLGRA
;
A
#
# COMPACT_ATOMS: atom_id res chain seq x y z
N MET A 1 22.72 31.06 -8.25
CA MET A 1 23.02 30.95 -6.81
C MET A 1 21.82 30.33 -6.13
N THR A 2 21.71 29.01 -6.20
CA THR A 2 20.74 28.20 -5.48
C THR A 2 21.23 28.10 -4.03
N ARG A 3 20.49 28.66 -3.07
CA ARG A 3 20.74 28.44 -1.65
C ARG A 3 20.44 26.97 -1.36
N THR A 4 21.46 26.13 -1.39
CA THR A 4 21.48 24.89 -0.62
C THR A 4 21.31 25.28 0.85
N SER A 5 20.12 25.07 1.41
CA SER A 5 19.92 25.13 2.85
C SER A 5 20.89 24.13 3.49
N SER A 6 21.69 24.62 4.43
CA SER A 6 22.56 23.78 5.25
C SER A 6 21.67 22.88 6.13
N PRO A 7 21.98 21.59 6.29
CA PRO A 7 21.21 20.67 7.15
C PRO A 7 21.16 21.09 8.62
N ALA A 8 21.94 22.11 9.03
CA ALA A 8 21.88 22.74 10.35
C ALA A 8 20.64 23.62 10.60
N THR A 9 19.73 23.75 9.63
CA THR A 9 18.50 24.57 9.74
C THR A 9 17.21 23.73 9.77
N ASP A 10 17.32 22.41 9.67
CA ASP A 10 16.19 21.48 9.80
C ASP A 10 16.16 20.91 11.23
N GLY A 11 14.99 20.90 11.86
CA GLY A 11 14.80 20.44 13.25
C GLY A 11 15.31 19.01 13.49
N LEU A 12 15.59 18.68 14.76
CA LEU A 12 16.18 17.40 15.17
C LEU A 12 15.32 16.20 14.73
N LEU A 13 14.00 16.38 14.68
CA LEU A 13 13.04 15.41 14.16
C LEU A 13 13.30 15.09 12.69
N ARG A 14 13.42 16.12 11.85
CA ARG A 14 13.68 15.94 10.41
C ARG A 14 15.02 15.29 10.17
N GLN A 15 16.05 15.71 10.91
CA GLN A 15 17.36 15.11 10.81
C GLN A 15 17.30 13.61 11.13
N THR A 16 16.72 13.24 12.27
CA THR A 16 16.66 11.85 12.75
C THR A 16 15.82 10.96 11.82
N LEU A 17 14.64 11.44 11.41
CA LEU A 17 13.76 10.71 10.49
C LEU A 17 14.34 10.60 9.07
N GLY A 18 15.11 11.59 8.65
CA GLY A 18 15.73 11.66 7.34
C GLY A 18 16.90 10.69 7.15
N GLU A 19 17.46 10.15 8.24
CA GLU A 19 18.55 9.18 8.17
C GLU A 19 18.12 7.83 7.60
N TRP A 20 18.93 7.27 6.68
CA TRP A 20 18.67 5.93 6.13
C TRP A 20 18.62 4.81 7.19
N ARG A 21 19.22 5.03 8.37
CA ARG A 21 19.19 4.09 9.50
C ARG A 21 17.76 3.79 9.99
N ILE A 22 16.80 4.69 9.77
CA ILE A 22 15.40 4.47 10.20
C ILE A 22 14.80 3.22 9.53
N GLY A 23 15.33 2.81 8.37
CA GLY A 23 14.94 1.57 7.70
C GLY A 23 15.18 0.31 8.53
N LEU A 24 16.16 0.31 9.45
CA LEU A 24 16.44 -0.83 10.33
C LEU A 24 15.34 -1.05 11.38
N VAL A 25 14.66 0.02 11.79
CA VAL A 25 13.57 -0.01 12.78
C VAL A 25 12.19 0.15 12.15
N ALA A 26 12.10 0.31 10.82
CA ALA A 26 10.82 0.48 10.13
C ALA A 26 9.89 -0.72 10.32
N TRP A 27 10.43 -1.94 10.40
CA TRP A 27 9.61 -3.13 10.67
C TRP A 27 9.13 -3.21 12.12
N ARG A 28 9.97 -2.77 13.07
CA ARG A 28 9.59 -2.62 14.48
C ARG A 28 8.38 -1.70 14.61
N LEU A 29 8.45 -0.53 13.98
CA LEU A 29 7.35 0.44 13.91
C LEU A 29 6.05 -0.23 13.44
N LEU A 30 6.10 -0.90 12.28
CA LEU A 30 4.93 -1.55 11.69
C LEU A 30 4.34 -2.64 12.59
N VAL A 31 5.19 -3.43 13.25
CA VAL A 31 4.74 -4.46 14.20
C VAL A 31 4.04 -3.84 15.40
N LEU A 32 4.60 -2.79 16.01
CA LEU A 32 4.00 -2.11 17.16
C LEU A 32 2.67 -1.43 16.80
N GLN A 33 2.58 -0.81 15.63
CA GLN A 33 1.34 -0.22 15.14
C GLN A 33 0.28 -1.29 14.91
N THR A 34 0.60 -2.33 14.14
CA THR A 34 -0.35 -3.38 13.73
C THR A 34 -0.76 -4.28 14.90
N ALA A 35 0.03 -4.34 15.97
CA ALA A 35 -0.36 -5.04 17.18
C ALA A 35 -1.48 -4.33 17.95
N HIS A 36 -1.79 -3.07 17.65
CA HIS A 36 -2.93 -2.41 18.27
C HIS A 36 -4.23 -2.90 17.61
N PRO A 37 -5.23 -3.42 18.36
CA PRO A 37 -6.39 -4.09 17.77
C PRO A 37 -7.20 -3.21 16.80
N ALA A 38 -7.41 -1.94 17.11
CA ALA A 38 -8.05 -0.99 16.18
C ALA A 38 -7.26 -0.79 14.86
N VAL A 39 -5.92 -0.75 14.92
CA VAL A 39 -5.06 -0.62 13.75
C VAL A 39 -5.05 -1.94 12.97
N ALA A 40 -4.98 -3.07 13.66
CA ALA A 40 -5.09 -4.41 13.06
C ALA A 40 -6.40 -4.55 12.27
N ALA A 41 -7.53 -4.20 12.87
CA ALA A 41 -8.84 -4.27 12.22
C ALA A 41 -8.95 -3.31 11.03
N GLY A 42 -8.49 -2.06 11.19
CA GLY A 42 -8.44 -1.09 10.08
C GLY A 42 -7.58 -1.56 8.92
N THR A 43 -6.40 -2.11 9.20
CA THR A 43 -5.50 -2.64 8.14
C THR A 43 -6.03 -3.92 7.51
N ALA A 44 -6.67 -4.81 8.28
CA ALA A 44 -7.31 -6.00 7.74
C ALA A 44 -8.36 -5.65 6.70
N ARG A 45 -9.19 -4.63 6.98
CA ARG A 45 -10.35 -4.29 6.15
C ARG A 45 -10.09 -3.31 5.01
N TYR A 46 -9.12 -2.41 5.16
CA TYR A 46 -8.95 -1.29 4.23
C TYR A 46 -7.55 -1.22 3.62
N SER A 47 -6.60 -2.09 3.98
CA SER A 47 -5.21 -2.03 3.50
C SER A 47 -4.88 -3.19 2.57
N THR A 48 -4.36 -2.87 1.39
CA THR A 48 -3.99 -3.87 0.37
C THR A 48 -2.55 -4.35 0.49
N TYR A 49 -2.03 -4.41 1.71
CA TYR A 49 -0.60 -4.63 1.95
C TYR A 49 -0.17 -6.07 1.70
N ARG A 50 -1.06 -7.07 1.81
CA ARG A 50 -0.73 -8.46 1.45
C ARG A 50 -0.62 -8.62 -0.06
N ALA A 51 -1.58 -8.09 -0.81
CA ALA A 51 -1.57 -8.09 -2.29
C ALA A 51 -0.47 -7.19 -2.89
N HIS A 52 -0.20 -6.05 -2.24
CA HIS A 52 0.68 -4.99 -2.75
C HIS A 52 1.67 -4.45 -1.69
N PRO A 53 2.55 -5.29 -1.11
CA PRO A 53 3.40 -4.92 0.02
C PRO A 53 4.36 -3.77 -0.30
N TRP A 54 5.03 -3.83 -1.46
CA TRP A 54 5.95 -2.77 -1.89
C TRP A 54 5.24 -1.43 -2.13
N ARG A 55 4.04 -1.45 -2.70
CA ARG A 55 3.24 -0.26 -2.96
C ARG A 55 2.82 0.40 -1.64
N ARG A 56 2.42 -0.41 -0.65
CA ARG A 56 2.05 0.09 0.68
C ARG A 56 3.23 0.78 1.35
N ILE A 57 4.42 0.21 1.28
CA ILE A 57 5.64 0.81 1.83
C ILE A 57 5.94 2.14 1.12
N GLU A 58 5.92 2.17 -0.22
CA GLU A 58 6.14 3.38 -1.02
C GLU A 58 5.17 4.51 -0.63
N HIS A 59 3.85 4.25 -0.55
CA HIS A 59 2.85 5.25 -0.15
C HIS A 59 3.01 5.74 1.29
N THR A 60 3.39 4.85 2.21
CA THR A 60 3.63 5.22 3.61
C THR A 60 4.86 6.13 3.71
N MET A 61 5.91 5.83 2.93
CA MET A 61 7.12 6.66 2.89
C MET A 61 6.86 8.02 2.25
N ASP A 62 6.10 8.09 1.15
CA ASP A 62 5.71 9.34 0.49
C ASP A 62 4.83 10.21 1.39
N SER A 63 3.81 9.62 2.01
CA SER A 63 2.97 10.32 3.01
C SER A 63 3.80 10.85 4.19
N GLY A 64 4.71 10.04 4.74
CA GLY A 64 5.65 10.51 5.77
C GLY A 64 6.58 11.62 5.28
N SER A 65 7.04 11.54 4.03
CA SER A 65 7.83 12.60 3.40
C SER A 65 7.07 13.93 3.37
N ARG A 66 5.83 13.91 2.89
CA ARG A 66 4.95 15.09 2.82
C ARG A 66 4.61 15.64 4.19
N LEU A 67 4.42 14.78 5.18
CA LEU A 67 4.09 15.20 6.54
C LEU A 67 5.27 15.91 7.23
N PHE A 68 6.47 15.32 7.18
CA PHE A 68 7.61 15.77 7.99
C PHE A 68 8.58 16.69 7.25
N PHE A 69 8.74 16.52 5.94
CA PHE A 69 9.79 17.20 5.16
C PHE A 69 9.24 18.27 4.21
N ALA A 70 7.96 18.21 3.84
CA ALA A 70 7.39 19.21 2.94
C ALA A 70 7.11 20.57 3.61
N GLY A 71 6.87 21.57 2.75
CA GLY A 71 6.46 22.92 3.15
C GLY A 71 5.07 22.95 3.79
N PRO A 72 4.70 24.04 4.49
CA PRO A 72 3.44 24.12 5.25
C PRO A 72 2.18 23.84 4.43
N GLU A 73 2.11 24.32 3.18
CA GLU A 73 0.96 24.11 2.31
C GLU A 73 0.78 22.65 1.89
N GLU A 74 1.86 22.00 1.47
CA GLU A 74 1.85 20.59 1.06
C GLU A 74 1.53 19.67 2.25
N ARG A 75 2.09 19.99 3.43
CA ARG A 75 1.73 19.32 4.69
C ARG A 75 0.25 19.46 5.01
N GLN A 76 -0.33 20.65 4.85
CA GLN A 76 -1.75 20.86 5.12
C GLN A 76 -2.65 20.06 4.18
N ARG A 77 -2.27 19.94 2.89
CA ARG A 77 -2.97 19.09 1.92
C ARG A 77 -2.87 17.62 2.30
N GLU A 78 -1.69 17.17 2.73
CA GLU A 78 -1.47 15.82 3.24
C GLU A 78 -2.37 15.53 4.45
N ILE A 79 -2.40 16.42 5.44
CA ILE A 79 -3.26 16.28 6.64
C ILE A 79 -4.73 16.16 6.24
N ALA A 80 -5.23 17.05 5.39
CA ALA A 80 -6.62 17.01 4.93
C ALA A 80 -6.94 15.72 4.15
N ARG A 81 -5.99 15.18 3.37
CA ARG A 81 -6.14 13.89 2.70
C ARG A 81 -6.22 12.74 3.70
N LEU A 82 -5.31 12.72 4.69
CA LEU A 82 -5.27 11.69 5.74
C LEU A 82 -6.56 11.69 6.57
N GLU A 83 -7.06 12.85 6.98
CA GLU A 83 -8.31 12.96 7.74
C GLU A 83 -9.51 12.43 6.97
N ARG A 84 -9.62 12.77 5.67
CA ARG A 84 -10.71 12.27 4.81
C ARG A 84 -10.68 10.75 4.72
N ALA A 85 -9.49 10.18 4.49
CA ALA A 85 -9.31 8.75 4.37
C ALA A 85 -9.59 8.02 5.70
N HIS A 86 -9.10 8.53 6.83
CA HIS A 86 -9.30 7.93 8.14
C HIS A 86 -10.76 7.96 8.61
N ARG A 87 -11.57 8.95 8.20
CA ARG A 87 -13.00 9.03 8.53
C ARG A 87 -13.80 7.78 8.13
N ARG A 88 -13.37 7.09 7.07
CA ARG A 88 -14.03 5.88 6.57
C ARG A 88 -13.55 4.59 7.23
N ILE A 89 -12.40 4.63 7.89
CA ILE A 89 -11.83 3.45 8.54
C ILE A 89 -12.47 3.31 9.93
N ARG A 90 -13.62 2.64 9.97
CA ARG A 90 -14.37 2.37 11.20
C ARG A 90 -15.13 1.06 11.06
N GLY A 91 -15.38 0.38 12.17
CA GLY A 91 -16.08 -0.89 12.16
C GLY A 91 -16.07 -1.56 13.53
N THR A 92 -16.22 -2.87 13.51
CA THR A 92 -16.13 -3.73 14.69
C THR A 92 -15.09 -4.80 14.40
N ASP A 93 -14.16 -5.04 15.32
CA ASP A 93 -13.15 -6.09 15.14
C ASP A 93 -13.72 -7.50 15.40
N ASP A 94 -12.89 -8.52 15.22
CA ASP A 94 -13.29 -9.94 15.36
C ASP A 94 -13.69 -10.29 16.81
N ALA A 95 -13.29 -9.48 17.79
CA ALA A 95 -13.69 -9.62 19.19
C ALA A 95 -14.97 -8.86 19.54
N GLY A 96 -15.61 -8.21 18.56
CA GLY A 96 -16.84 -7.43 18.75
C GLY A 96 -16.62 -6.01 19.28
N ARG A 97 -15.37 -5.52 19.30
CA ARG A 97 -15.04 -4.17 19.79
C ARG A 97 -15.21 -3.14 18.65
N PRO A 98 -15.97 -2.06 18.87
CA PRO A 98 -16.04 -0.98 17.88
C PRO A 98 -14.68 -0.27 17.79
N TYR A 99 -14.30 0.14 16.59
CA TYR A 99 -13.11 0.92 16.34
C TYR A 99 -13.35 2.03 15.31
N THR A 100 -12.56 3.09 15.38
CA THR A 100 -12.49 4.15 14.37
C THR A 100 -11.05 4.66 14.29
N ALA A 101 -10.55 4.94 13.08
CA ALA A 101 -9.25 5.56 12.90
C ALA A 101 -9.23 7.05 13.30
N GLU A 102 -10.40 7.64 13.60
CA GLU A 102 -10.50 8.99 14.17
C GLU A 102 -10.24 9.02 15.69
N ASP A 103 -10.17 7.85 16.34
CA ASP A 103 -9.91 7.74 17.77
C ASP A 103 -8.57 8.43 18.14
N PRO A 104 -8.58 9.46 19.01
CA PRO A 104 -7.37 10.19 19.36
C PRO A 104 -6.30 9.32 20.02
N GLU A 105 -6.67 8.30 20.81
CA GLU A 105 -5.71 7.40 21.47
C GLU A 105 -5.02 6.49 20.45
N VAL A 106 -5.77 5.98 19.46
CA VAL A 106 -5.23 5.16 18.37
C VAL A 106 -4.28 5.98 17.51
N ARG A 107 -4.67 7.22 17.17
CA ARG A 107 -3.84 8.14 16.38
C ARG A 107 -2.57 8.55 17.13
N ALA A 108 -2.70 8.82 18.44
CA ALA A 108 -1.57 9.08 19.32
C ALA A 108 -0.60 7.89 19.33
N TRP A 109 -1.10 6.65 19.44
CA TRP A 109 -0.26 5.45 19.38
C TRP A 109 0.51 5.33 18.06
N VAL A 110 -0.17 5.51 16.92
CA VAL A 110 0.47 5.45 15.59
C VAL A 110 1.59 6.49 15.48
N MET A 111 1.39 7.72 15.97
CA MET A 111 2.43 8.75 15.96
C MET A 111 3.54 8.47 16.98
N LEU A 112 3.20 8.01 18.19
CA LEU A 112 4.17 7.72 19.25
C LEU A 112 5.10 6.57 18.88
N THR A 113 4.61 5.56 18.15
CA THR A 113 5.49 4.51 17.63
C THR A 113 6.54 5.05 16.64
N LEU A 114 6.25 6.13 15.91
CA LEU A 114 7.24 6.80 15.06
C LEU A 114 8.31 7.52 15.89
N TYR A 115 7.89 8.25 16.93
CA TYR A 115 8.82 8.83 17.89
C TYR A 115 9.70 7.76 18.55
N GLU A 116 9.07 6.67 19.02
CA GLU A 116 9.74 5.52 19.63
C GLU A 116 10.73 4.85 18.68
N ALA A 117 10.39 4.71 17.39
CA ALA A 117 11.31 4.15 16.40
C ALA A 117 12.56 5.03 16.23
N MET A 118 12.40 6.37 16.25
CA MET A 118 13.54 7.30 16.17
C MET A 118 14.46 7.18 17.39
N THR A 119 13.92 7.12 18.61
CA THR A 119 14.71 6.97 19.82
C THR A 119 15.35 5.58 19.90
N ALA A 120 14.61 4.52 19.59
CA ALA A 120 15.12 3.15 19.54
C ALA A 120 16.25 2.99 18.52
N MET A 121 16.16 3.61 17.34
CA MET A 121 17.23 3.60 16.34
C MET A 121 18.55 4.14 16.91
N ARG A 122 18.49 5.26 17.65
CA ARG A 122 19.65 5.92 18.26
C ARG A 122 20.23 5.08 19.40
N GLU A 123 19.38 4.53 20.25
CA GLU A 123 19.80 3.62 21.33
C GLU A 123 20.46 2.35 20.80
N LEU A 124 19.83 1.64 19.86
CA LEU A 124 20.33 0.39 19.28
C LEU A 124 21.64 0.61 18.50
N SER A 125 21.80 1.78 17.88
CA SER A 125 23.02 2.19 17.19
C SER A 125 24.17 2.56 18.15
N GLY A 126 23.91 2.66 19.45
CA GLY A 126 24.91 3.01 20.46
C GLY A 126 25.25 4.51 20.50
N ASP A 127 24.33 5.35 20.04
CA ASP A 127 24.38 6.81 20.12
C ASP A 127 23.03 7.37 20.63
N PRO A 128 22.62 7.01 21.87
CA PRO A 128 21.37 7.48 22.45
C PRO A 128 21.35 9.01 22.52
N LEU A 129 20.15 9.59 22.38
CA LEU A 129 19.95 11.03 22.54
C LEU A 129 20.06 11.41 24.02
N GLU A 130 20.70 12.54 24.29
CA GLU A 130 20.75 13.12 25.63
C GLU A 130 19.35 13.62 26.06
N PRO A 131 19.05 13.73 27.37
CA PRO A 131 17.75 14.19 27.84
C PRO A 131 17.28 15.51 27.23
N ALA A 132 18.19 16.49 27.08
CA ALA A 132 17.87 17.76 26.44
C ALA A 132 17.54 17.63 24.94
N GLU A 133 18.17 16.68 24.24
CA GLU A 133 17.86 16.40 22.84
C GLU A 133 16.51 15.68 22.71
N LEU A 134 16.19 14.79 23.65
CA LEU A 134 14.89 14.13 23.72
C LEU A 134 13.75 15.13 23.94
N ASP A 135 13.96 16.13 24.80
CA ASP A 135 12.98 17.21 25.03
C ASP A 135 12.73 18.04 23.78
N VAL A 136 13.79 18.40 23.05
CA VAL A 136 13.68 19.12 21.77
C VAL A 136 12.95 18.27 20.73
N LEU A 137 13.34 17.01 20.56
CA LEU A 137 12.69 16.09 19.63
C LEU A 137 11.21 15.90 19.98
N TYR A 138 10.88 15.82 21.27
CA TYR A 138 9.51 15.64 21.73
C TYR A 138 8.65 16.88 21.52
N ALA A 139 9.19 18.07 21.76
CA ALA A 139 8.51 19.32 21.45
C ALA A 139 8.15 19.40 19.96
N GLU A 140 9.12 19.18 19.06
CA GLU A 140 8.88 19.13 17.60
C GLU A 140 7.83 18.07 17.21
N PHE A 141 7.88 16.89 17.86
CA PHE A 141 6.91 15.83 17.64
C PHE A 141 5.48 16.22 18.07
N THR A 142 5.33 16.85 19.23
CA THR A 142 4.02 17.29 19.73
C THR A 142 3.41 18.40 18.87
N GLU A 143 4.22 19.28 18.27
CA GLU A 143 3.75 20.27 17.29
C GLU A 143 3.15 19.61 16.05
N VAL A 144 3.78 18.54 15.54
CA VAL A 144 3.24 17.76 14.42
C VAL A 144 1.94 17.06 14.82
N CYS A 145 1.87 16.48 16.02
CA CYS A 145 0.65 15.85 16.51
C CYS A 145 -0.50 16.86 16.66
N ALA A 146 -0.21 18.06 17.15
CA ALA A 146 -1.19 19.15 17.26
C ALA A 146 -1.67 19.60 15.87
N ALA A 147 -0.78 19.71 14.88
CA ALA A 147 -1.15 20.02 13.50
C ALA A 147 -2.05 18.95 12.85
N LEU A 148 -1.87 17.68 13.26
CA LEU A 148 -2.77 16.59 12.88
C LEU A 148 -4.09 16.62 13.66
N GLY A 149 -4.27 17.49 14.66
CA GLY A 149 -5.47 17.50 15.50
C GLY A 149 -5.52 16.34 16.51
N ILE A 150 -4.36 15.81 16.92
CA ILE A 150 -4.26 14.88 18.04
C ILE A 150 -4.23 15.70 19.33
N PRO A 151 -5.18 15.50 20.27
CA PRO A 151 -5.21 16.24 21.52
C PRO A 151 -3.97 15.98 22.37
N GLY A 152 -3.48 17.00 23.08
CA GLY A 152 -2.30 16.87 23.93
C GLY A 152 -2.52 15.95 25.14
N GLU A 153 -3.78 15.77 25.58
CA GLU A 153 -4.12 14.99 26.76
C GLU A 153 -3.92 13.48 26.59
N VAL A 154 -3.95 13.00 25.33
CA VAL A 154 -3.71 11.58 25.01
C VAL A 154 -2.22 11.27 24.76
N LEU A 155 -1.37 12.30 24.76
CA LEU A 155 0.08 12.16 24.63
C LEU A 155 0.74 12.12 26.03
N PRO A 156 1.91 11.47 26.15
CA PRO A 156 2.75 11.62 27.35
C PRO A 156 3.03 13.10 27.68
N ALA A 157 3.14 13.45 28.96
CA ALA A 157 3.36 14.84 29.34
C ALA A 157 4.77 15.33 28.97
N THR A 158 5.76 14.43 29.02
CA THR A 158 7.16 14.72 28.72
C THR A 158 7.81 13.60 27.90
N ALA A 159 8.98 13.90 27.32
CA ALA A 159 9.80 12.90 26.64
C ALA A 159 10.18 11.72 27.56
N ALA A 160 10.40 12.00 28.84
CA ALA A 160 10.75 11.00 29.86
C ALA A 160 9.59 10.03 30.18
N ASP A 161 8.34 10.43 29.90
CA ASP A 161 7.16 9.60 30.15
C ASP A 161 6.87 8.61 28.99
N VAL A 162 7.48 8.83 27.82
CA VAL A 162 7.25 8.01 26.62
C VAL A 162 7.57 6.52 26.85
N PRO A 163 8.72 6.13 27.45
CA PRO A 163 9.03 4.72 27.67
C PRO A 163 7.99 4.01 28.54
N ALA A 164 7.52 4.66 29.60
CA ALA A 164 6.50 4.11 30.49
C ALA A 164 5.14 3.98 29.79
N TYR A 165 4.78 4.96 28.96
CA TYR A 165 3.58 4.89 28.12
C TYR A 165 3.64 3.71 27.16
N VAL A 166 4.76 3.55 26.42
CA VAL A 166 4.96 2.45 25.46
C VAL A 166 4.89 1.10 26.16
N ASP A 167 5.59 0.94 27.29
CA ASP A 167 5.57 -0.32 28.06
C ASP A 167 4.16 -0.68 28.54
N ARG A 168 3.39 0.30 29.01
CA ARG A 168 2.00 0.10 29.43
C ARG A 168 1.12 -0.33 28.25
N THR A 169 1.16 0.37 27.13
CA THR A 169 0.38 0.02 25.94
C THR A 169 0.76 -1.36 25.42
N VAL A 170 2.06 -1.68 25.40
CA VAL A 170 2.57 -3.01 25.02
C VAL A 170 2.06 -4.09 25.96
N ARG A 171 1.89 -3.83 27.26
CA ARG A 171 1.44 -4.82 28.26
C ARG A 171 -0.08 -4.99 28.34
N GLU A 172 -0.83 -3.93 28.12
CA GLU A 172 -2.26 -3.88 28.37
C GLU A 172 -3.09 -3.97 27.07
N VAL A 173 -2.63 -3.32 26.00
CA VAL A 173 -3.46 -3.10 24.79
C VAL A 173 -3.07 -4.00 23.61
N LEU A 174 -1.77 -4.11 23.31
CA LEU A 174 -1.32 -4.80 22.09
C LEU A 174 -1.66 -6.30 22.06
N GLU A 175 -2.04 -6.81 20.90
CA GLU A 175 -2.39 -8.21 20.68
C GLU A 175 -1.51 -8.82 19.60
N LEU A 176 -1.14 -10.10 19.81
CA LEU A 176 -0.45 -10.88 18.79
C LEU A 176 -1.48 -11.57 17.87
N GLY A 177 -2.17 -10.75 17.08
CA GLY A 177 -3.12 -11.20 16.08
C GLY A 177 -2.43 -11.71 14.80
N ASP A 178 -3.25 -12.23 13.88
CA ASP A 178 -2.74 -12.81 12.63
C ASP A 178 -2.06 -11.80 11.72
N GLN A 179 -2.46 -10.51 11.79
CA GLN A 179 -1.78 -9.46 11.03
C GLN A 179 -0.33 -9.23 11.48
N VAL A 180 -0.06 -9.31 12.78
CA VAL A 180 1.32 -9.22 13.28
C VAL A 180 2.13 -10.45 12.87
N ARG A 181 1.54 -11.64 12.95
CA ARG A 181 2.21 -12.89 12.53
C ARG A 181 2.54 -12.86 11.05
N TYR A 182 1.58 -12.43 10.22
CA TYR A 182 1.78 -12.27 8.79
C TYR A 182 2.92 -11.29 8.49
N LEU A 183 2.92 -10.10 9.11
CA LEU A 183 3.99 -9.12 8.95
C LEU A 183 5.37 -9.65 9.36
N LEU A 184 5.44 -10.41 10.46
CA LEU A 184 6.70 -10.94 10.98
C LEU A 184 7.24 -12.12 10.16
N PHE A 185 6.37 -13.03 9.73
CA PHE A 185 6.80 -14.35 9.27
C PHE A 185 6.48 -14.64 7.80
N GLU A 186 5.42 -14.07 7.24
CA GLU A 186 4.86 -14.50 5.95
C GLU A 186 5.05 -13.44 4.86
N MET A 187 4.81 -12.16 5.16
CA MET A 187 4.76 -11.09 4.17
C MET A 187 5.99 -11.03 3.27
N LEU A 188 7.21 -11.06 3.84
CA LEU A 188 8.43 -11.02 3.02
C LEU A 188 8.75 -12.36 2.35
N ARG A 189 8.26 -13.48 2.90
CA ARG A 189 8.37 -14.80 2.26
C ARG A 189 7.47 -14.86 1.04
N GLU A 190 6.31 -14.24 1.06
CA GLU A 190 5.35 -14.27 -0.06
C GLU A 190 5.52 -13.10 -1.03
N ALA A 191 6.27 -12.07 -0.62
CA ALA A 191 6.46 -10.86 -1.41
C ALA A 191 6.96 -11.14 -2.84
N PRO A 192 6.34 -10.52 -3.86
CA PRO A 192 6.81 -10.61 -5.24
C PRO A 192 8.17 -9.94 -5.40
N ALA A 193 8.91 -10.30 -6.46
CA ALA A 193 10.25 -9.73 -6.70
C ALA A 193 10.19 -8.20 -6.86
N PRO A 194 10.99 -7.43 -6.09
CA PRO A 194 11.09 -5.98 -6.26
C PRO A 194 11.49 -5.63 -7.69
N ARG A 195 10.90 -4.58 -8.28
CA ARG A 195 11.21 -4.19 -9.67
C ARG A 195 12.66 -3.84 -9.89
N ARG A 196 13.26 -3.19 -8.89
CA ARG A 196 14.67 -2.76 -8.90
C ARG A 196 15.66 -3.94 -8.96
N LEU A 197 15.21 -5.18 -8.74
CA LEU A 197 16.05 -6.37 -8.77
C LEU A 197 16.49 -6.75 -10.21
N GLY A 198 15.76 -6.31 -11.23
CA GLY A 198 16.15 -6.45 -12.65
C GLY A 198 16.58 -7.88 -13.02
N ARG A 199 17.84 -8.05 -13.44
CA ARG A 199 18.40 -9.34 -13.88
C ARG A 199 18.58 -10.37 -12.75
N LEU A 200 18.55 -9.96 -11.49
CA LEU A 200 18.68 -10.84 -10.33
C LEU A 200 17.34 -11.48 -9.91
N ARG A 201 16.24 -11.20 -10.63
CA ARG A 201 14.91 -11.78 -10.39
C ARG A 201 14.89 -13.30 -10.19
N PRO A 202 15.65 -14.13 -10.95
CA PRO A 202 15.65 -15.59 -10.74
C PRO A 202 16.18 -16.00 -9.36
N ALA A 203 17.01 -15.19 -8.71
CA ALA A 203 17.52 -15.45 -7.37
C ALA A 203 16.54 -15.04 -6.25
N TRP A 204 15.43 -14.36 -6.60
CA TRP A 204 14.49 -13.82 -5.63
C TRP A 204 13.93 -14.86 -4.64
N PRO A 205 13.52 -16.08 -5.04
CA PRO A 205 12.98 -17.06 -4.10
C PRO A 205 13.95 -17.42 -2.96
N LEU A 206 15.25 -17.48 -3.26
CA LEU A 206 16.29 -17.71 -2.26
C LEU A 206 16.56 -16.45 -1.44
N LEU A 207 16.74 -15.30 -2.12
CA LEU A 207 17.02 -14.02 -1.47
C LEU A 207 15.91 -13.61 -0.49
N ARG A 208 14.63 -13.76 -0.88
CA ARG A 208 13.48 -13.42 -0.02
C ARG A 208 13.41 -14.28 1.23
N THR A 209 13.78 -15.56 1.13
CA THR A 209 13.78 -16.48 2.28
C THR A 209 14.85 -16.10 3.29
N VAL A 210 16.05 -15.76 2.83
CA VAL A 210 17.14 -15.28 3.69
C VAL A 210 16.81 -13.91 4.27
N ALA A 211 16.33 -12.98 3.43
CA ALA A 211 15.95 -11.64 3.86
C ALA A 211 14.83 -11.66 4.90
N ALA A 212 13.80 -12.51 4.70
CA ALA A 212 12.75 -12.75 5.69
C ALA A 212 13.35 -13.22 7.01
N GLY A 213 14.19 -14.26 7.01
CA GLY A 213 14.81 -14.76 8.24
C GLY A 213 15.61 -13.70 8.98
N VAL A 214 16.43 -12.91 8.26
CA VAL A 214 17.21 -11.80 8.84
C VAL A 214 16.30 -10.72 9.40
N LEU A 215 15.30 -10.28 8.64
CA LEU A 215 14.39 -9.20 9.03
C LEU A 215 13.54 -9.60 10.24
N THR A 216 12.96 -10.81 10.26
CA THR A 216 12.22 -11.32 11.41
C THR A 216 13.11 -11.39 12.63
N THR A 217 14.32 -11.95 12.49
CA THR A 217 15.26 -12.10 13.62
C THR A 217 15.69 -10.74 14.17
N LEU A 218 15.99 -9.78 13.29
CA LEU A 218 16.33 -8.41 13.66
C LEU A 218 15.14 -7.73 14.37
N THR A 219 13.96 -7.76 13.75
CA THR A 219 12.76 -7.09 14.28
C THR A 219 12.40 -7.63 15.65
N VAL A 220 12.32 -8.96 15.79
CA VAL A 220 12.04 -9.60 17.07
C VAL A 220 13.09 -9.19 18.09
N ALA A 221 14.39 -9.20 17.76
CA ALA A 221 15.43 -8.80 18.71
C ALA A 221 15.38 -7.33 19.11
N ASP A 222 14.87 -6.48 18.24
CA ASP A 222 14.81 -5.06 18.49
C ASP A 222 13.62 -4.71 19.39
N LEU A 223 12.47 -5.40 19.28
CA LEU A 223 11.19 -5.13 19.99
C LEU A 223 11.34 -4.76 21.48
N PRO A 224 10.45 -3.91 22.04
CA PRO A 224 10.55 -3.46 23.43
C PRO A 224 10.63 -4.63 24.41
N ARG A 225 11.29 -4.43 25.56
CA ARG A 225 11.37 -5.47 26.59
C ARG A 225 10.00 -5.95 27.05
N ALA A 226 9.04 -5.03 27.20
CA ALA A 226 7.66 -5.34 27.53
C ALA A 226 7.00 -6.31 26.51
N TRP A 227 7.39 -6.25 25.24
CA TRP A 227 6.88 -7.16 24.20
C TRP A 227 7.33 -8.60 24.46
N HIS A 228 8.63 -8.76 24.70
CA HIS A 228 9.24 -10.06 24.98
C HIS A 228 8.65 -10.72 26.22
N GLU A 229 8.36 -9.91 27.26
CA GLU A 229 7.73 -10.36 28.49
C GLU A 229 6.26 -10.75 28.26
N ARG A 230 5.47 -9.94 27.54
CA ARG A 230 4.05 -10.21 27.30
C ARG A 230 3.81 -11.42 26.40
N PHE A 231 4.51 -11.51 25.28
CA PHE A 231 4.23 -12.52 24.24
C PHE A 231 5.15 -13.75 24.31
N ALA A 232 5.94 -13.89 25.38
CA ALA A 232 6.84 -15.01 25.60
C ALA A 232 7.78 -15.29 24.39
N MET A 233 8.24 -14.23 23.73
CA MET A 233 9.20 -14.32 22.62
C MET A 233 10.59 -13.89 23.12
N PRO A 234 11.40 -14.76 23.73
CA PRO A 234 12.66 -14.33 24.33
C PRO A 234 13.67 -13.87 23.27
N ARG A 235 14.37 -12.77 23.56
CA ARG A 235 15.49 -12.29 22.75
C ARG A 235 16.65 -13.28 22.82
N THR A 236 16.94 -13.97 21.71
CA THR A 236 18.04 -14.93 21.64
C THR A 236 19.39 -14.21 21.52
N ARG A 237 20.48 -14.86 21.95
CA ARG A 237 21.83 -14.29 21.87
C ARG A 237 22.28 -14.01 20.44
N THR A 238 21.91 -14.89 19.51
CA THR A 238 22.22 -14.74 18.07
C THR A 238 21.48 -13.55 17.48
N ALA A 239 20.21 -13.37 17.82
CA ALA A 239 19.41 -12.24 17.35
C ALA A 239 19.90 -10.92 17.96
N ALA A 240 20.30 -10.92 19.24
CA ALA A 240 20.94 -9.77 19.87
C ALA A 240 22.28 -9.39 19.20
N ALA A 241 23.12 -10.37 18.86
CA ALA A 241 24.37 -10.13 18.15
C ALA A 241 24.15 -9.61 16.72
N LEU A 242 23.13 -10.13 16.01
CA LEU A 242 22.72 -9.64 14.70
C LEU A 242 22.29 -8.17 14.76
N SER A 243 21.36 -7.85 15.67
CA SER A 243 20.89 -6.49 15.92
C SER A 243 22.05 -5.53 16.21
N TRP A 244 22.92 -5.89 17.17
CA TRP A 244 24.09 -5.11 17.50
C TRP A 244 25.01 -4.85 16.29
N THR A 245 25.26 -5.90 15.49
CA THR A 245 26.15 -5.83 14.33
C THR A 245 25.57 -4.94 13.23
N LEU A 246 24.28 -5.09 12.94
CA LEU A 246 23.62 -4.31 11.89
C LEU A 246 23.49 -2.84 12.27
N HIS A 247 23.01 -2.52 13.47
CA HIS A 247 22.83 -1.13 13.91
C HIS A 247 24.17 -0.39 14.04
N ARG A 248 25.14 -0.97 14.76
CA ARG A 248 26.46 -0.33 14.94
C ARG A 248 27.28 -0.34 13.66
N GLY A 249 27.20 -1.41 12.87
CA GLY A 249 27.84 -1.50 11.56
C GLY A 249 27.30 -0.43 10.61
N MET A 250 25.97 -0.29 10.51
CA MET A 250 25.34 0.73 9.68
C MET A 250 25.71 2.13 10.16
N ARG A 251 25.73 2.41 11.47
CA ARG A 251 26.22 3.68 12.01
C ARG A 251 27.65 3.97 11.54
N GLN A 252 28.56 3.01 11.63
CA GLN A 252 29.95 3.18 11.19
C GLN A 252 30.10 3.39 9.67
N VAL A 253 29.18 2.86 8.87
CA VAL A 253 29.13 3.15 7.43
C VAL A 253 28.63 4.58 7.22
N MET A 254 27.53 4.97 7.88
CA MET A 254 26.88 6.27 7.72
C MET A 254 27.75 7.44 8.19
N THR A 255 28.57 7.27 9.24
CA THR A 255 29.52 8.31 9.69
C THR A 255 30.63 8.58 8.67
N ARG A 256 30.91 7.62 7.77
CA ARG A 256 31.91 7.78 6.71
C ARG A 256 31.33 8.30 5.39
N LEU A 257 30.01 8.30 5.25
CA LEU A 257 29.33 8.80 4.05
C LEU A 257 29.10 10.32 4.13
N PRO A 258 29.20 11.05 3.00
CA PRO A 258 28.80 12.45 2.93
C PRO A 258 27.32 12.66 3.29
N ASP A 259 26.96 13.82 3.84
CA ASP A 259 25.60 14.09 4.34
C ASP A 259 24.51 13.86 3.27
N ARG A 260 24.77 14.17 2.00
CA ARG A 260 23.85 13.91 0.88
C ARG A 260 23.49 12.43 0.66
N MET A 261 24.30 11.50 1.17
CA MET A 261 24.05 10.05 1.11
C MET A 261 23.56 9.50 2.46
N ARG A 262 23.68 10.28 3.54
CA ARG A 262 23.24 9.90 4.89
C ARG A 262 21.77 10.19 5.11
N TYR A 263 21.31 11.33 4.60
CA TYR A 263 19.94 11.78 4.71
C TYR A 263 19.21 11.64 3.37
N ARG A 264 17.91 11.37 3.40
CA ARG A 264 17.06 11.46 2.22
C ARG A 264 16.89 12.94 1.84
N THR A 265 17.33 13.32 0.64
CA THR A 265 17.07 14.65 0.07
C THR A 265 15.74 14.66 -0.68
N GLN A 266 14.99 15.75 -0.60
CA GLN A 266 13.67 15.96 -1.21
C GLN A 266 13.65 15.91 -2.76
N SER A 267 14.77 15.64 -3.43
CA SER A 267 14.94 15.85 -4.88
C SER A 267 15.01 14.58 -5.74
N ASP A 268 14.84 13.38 -5.19
CA ASP A 268 15.09 12.15 -5.98
C ASP A 268 13.83 11.49 -6.59
N ASP A 269 12.62 11.98 -6.32
CA ASP A 269 11.38 11.36 -6.85
C ASP A 269 10.50 12.30 -7.71
N ASN A 270 10.98 13.51 -8.09
CA ASN A 270 10.17 14.40 -8.95
C ASN A 270 10.97 15.24 -9.94
N ASP A 271 11.80 14.60 -10.77
CA ASP A 271 12.35 15.23 -11.98
C ASP A 271 12.19 14.29 -13.19
N GLY A 272 10.94 14.10 -13.60
CA GLY A 272 10.56 13.64 -14.94
C GLY A 272 10.82 14.72 -15.98
N GLY A 273 12.07 15.21 -16.04
CA GLY A 273 12.51 16.27 -16.92
C GLY A 273 12.64 15.78 -18.37
N ALA A 274 11.77 16.32 -19.21
CA ALA A 274 11.80 16.22 -20.66
C ALA A 274 13.22 16.40 -21.23
N GLY A 275 13.72 15.35 -21.88
CA GLY A 275 15.01 15.35 -22.58
C GLY A 275 14.88 14.60 -23.89
N GLY A 276 14.26 15.24 -24.88
CA GLY A 276 14.15 14.73 -26.24
C GLY A 276 15.53 14.42 -26.84
N ARG A 277 15.80 13.14 -27.10
CA ARG A 277 16.82 12.71 -28.06
C ARG A 277 16.17 11.74 -29.04
N GLN A 278 15.75 12.27 -30.17
CA GLN A 278 15.46 11.49 -31.38
C GLN A 278 16.69 10.62 -31.70
N ARG A 279 16.53 9.30 -31.69
CA ARG A 279 17.48 8.35 -32.30
C ARG A 279 16.91 7.91 -33.66
N PRO A 280 17.75 7.81 -34.70
CA PRO A 280 17.27 7.64 -36.07
C PRO A 280 16.74 6.23 -36.31
N ALA A 281 15.73 6.16 -37.17
CA ALA A 281 15.16 4.94 -37.71
C ALA A 281 16.15 4.17 -38.59
N SER A 282 16.19 2.85 -38.39
CA SER A 282 16.56 1.76 -39.31
C SER A 282 17.07 0.58 -38.45
N ARG A 283 16.68 -0.69 -38.64
CA ARG A 283 16.52 -1.44 -39.89
C ARG A 283 15.81 -2.78 -39.60
N ARG A 284 14.96 -3.17 -40.55
CA ARG A 284 14.61 -4.54 -40.99
C ARG A 284 14.01 -5.54 -40.00
N SER A 285 12.71 -5.71 -40.19
CA SER A 285 11.94 -6.95 -40.06
C SER A 285 12.73 -8.20 -40.49
N THR A 286 12.77 -9.18 -39.59
CA THR A 286 12.95 -10.59 -39.93
C THR A 286 11.83 -11.36 -39.25
N ALA A 287 11.04 -12.06 -40.07
CA ALA A 287 9.88 -12.84 -39.68
C ALA A 287 10.19 -13.82 -38.54
N ALA A 288 9.36 -13.78 -37.49
CA ALA A 288 9.35 -14.81 -36.46
C ALA A 288 8.74 -16.10 -37.03
N PRO A 289 9.28 -17.29 -36.69
CA PRO A 289 8.69 -18.55 -37.10
C PRO A 289 7.33 -18.74 -36.42
N SER A 290 6.33 -19.17 -37.19
CA SER A 290 4.99 -19.47 -36.72
C SER A 290 5.03 -20.60 -35.68
N LEU A 291 4.66 -20.26 -34.44
CA LEU A 291 4.37 -21.24 -33.40
C LEU A 291 3.17 -22.12 -33.81
N PRO A 292 3.17 -23.41 -33.45
CA PRO A 292 2.03 -24.29 -33.72
C PRO A 292 0.79 -23.76 -32.99
N ARG A 293 -0.36 -23.76 -33.70
CA ARG A 293 -1.67 -23.38 -33.16
C ARG A 293 -1.94 -24.13 -31.84
N PRO A 294 -2.23 -23.42 -30.72
CA PRO A 294 -2.72 -24.10 -29.54
C PRO A 294 -4.13 -24.63 -29.81
N ARG A 295 -4.42 -25.80 -29.24
CA ARG A 295 -5.76 -26.37 -29.18
C ARG A 295 -6.67 -25.34 -28.49
N THR A 296 -7.85 -25.07 -29.06
CA THR A 296 -8.86 -24.16 -28.53
C THR A 296 -9.29 -24.63 -27.14
N PHE A 297 -8.64 -24.10 -26.11
CA PHE A 297 -9.04 -24.25 -24.71
C PHE A 297 -9.75 -22.95 -24.33
N ASP A 298 -10.95 -23.07 -23.75
CA ASP A 298 -11.67 -21.93 -23.20
C ASP A 298 -10.81 -21.28 -22.12
N SER A 299 -10.35 -20.04 -22.35
CA SER A 299 -9.46 -19.34 -21.42
C SER A 299 -10.21 -18.54 -20.36
N ARG A 300 -11.55 -18.47 -20.42
CA ARG A 300 -12.38 -17.74 -19.45
C ARG A 300 -12.11 -18.14 -18.00
N PRO A 301 -12.05 -19.44 -17.61
CA PRO A 301 -11.81 -19.81 -16.21
C PRO A 301 -10.50 -19.23 -15.65
N ALA A 302 -9.41 -19.34 -16.41
CA ALA A 302 -8.10 -18.82 -15.99
C ALA A 302 -8.09 -17.28 -15.88
N ARG A 303 -8.79 -16.59 -16.77
CA ARG A 303 -8.93 -15.13 -16.70
C ARG A 303 -9.78 -14.67 -15.51
N LEU A 304 -10.87 -15.39 -15.21
CA LEU A 304 -11.71 -15.10 -14.04
C LEU A 304 -10.94 -15.35 -12.73
N GLU A 305 -10.15 -16.41 -12.65
CA GLU A 305 -9.25 -16.64 -11.51
C GLU A 305 -8.21 -15.51 -11.36
N ALA A 306 -7.63 -15.04 -12.47
CA ALA A 306 -6.69 -13.94 -12.45
C ALA A 306 -7.36 -12.64 -12.00
N PHE A 307 -8.56 -12.33 -12.51
CA PHE A 307 -9.35 -11.18 -12.09
C PHE A 307 -9.69 -11.24 -10.60
N PHE A 308 -10.15 -12.40 -10.12
CA PHE A 308 -10.41 -12.61 -8.70
C PHE A 308 -9.18 -12.29 -7.85
N ARG A 309 -8.04 -12.93 -8.12
CA ARG A 309 -6.82 -12.77 -7.29
C ARG A 309 -6.12 -11.43 -7.43
N GLN A 310 -6.26 -10.74 -8.57
CA GLN A 310 -5.50 -9.51 -8.85
C GLN A 310 -6.34 -8.24 -8.67
N VAL A 311 -7.67 -8.34 -8.79
CA VAL A 311 -8.58 -7.18 -8.75
C VAL A 311 -9.61 -7.28 -7.64
N LEU A 312 -10.17 -8.45 -7.36
CA LEU A 312 -11.19 -8.56 -6.32
C LEU A 312 -10.59 -8.76 -4.94
N ASP A 313 -9.70 -9.73 -4.78
CA ASP A 313 -8.99 -10.05 -3.52
C ASP A 313 -7.93 -8.98 -3.21
N GLN A 314 -8.41 -7.84 -2.70
CA GLN A 314 -7.59 -6.68 -2.37
C GLN A 314 -6.82 -6.90 -1.06
N THR A 315 -7.44 -7.59 -0.11
CA THR A 315 -6.87 -7.90 1.20
C THR A 315 -5.82 -8.99 1.09
N GLY A 316 -5.91 -9.89 0.11
CA GLY A 316 -4.96 -10.98 -0.15
C GLY A 316 -5.17 -12.19 0.76
N ASP A 317 -6.40 -12.44 1.22
CA ASP A 317 -6.73 -13.57 2.10
C ASP A 317 -7.32 -14.78 1.35
N GLY A 318 -7.51 -14.66 0.02
CA GLY A 318 -8.00 -15.73 -0.85
C GLY A 318 -9.52 -15.83 -0.94
N ARG A 319 -10.24 -14.91 -0.27
CA ARG A 319 -11.70 -14.77 -0.33
C ARG A 319 -12.01 -13.34 -0.80
N VAL A 320 -13.26 -13.11 -1.18
CA VAL A 320 -13.76 -11.75 -1.45
C VAL A 320 -14.92 -11.49 -0.52
N ASP A 321 -14.83 -10.44 0.28
CA ASP A 321 -15.93 -9.97 1.11
C ASP A 321 -16.18 -8.46 0.95
N SER A 322 -17.04 -7.90 1.80
CA SER A 322 -17.32 -6.46 1.81
C SER A 322 -16.07 -5.60 2.06
N ALA A 323 -15.08 -6.13 2.77
CA ALA A 323 -13.84 -5.43 3.09
C ALA A 323 -12.95 -5.29 1.85
N ASP A 324 -12.88 -6.31 0.99
CA ASP A 324 -12.13 -6.21 -0.28
C ASP A 324 -12.66 -5.09 -1.18
N LEU A 325 -13.98 -4.98 -1.31
CA LEU A 325 -14.60 -3.92 -2.11
C LEU A 325 -14.40 -2.55 -1.47
N GLN A 326 -14.47 -2.47 -0.15
CA GLN A 326 -14.15 -1.23 0.56
C GLN A 326 -12.68 -0.84 0.38
N ALA A 327 -11.74 -1.78 0.44
CA ALA A 327 -10.32 -1.55 0.20
C ALA A 327 -10.05 -1.09 -1.25
N MET A 328 -10.76 -1.67 -2.23
CA MET A 328 -10.67 -1.25 -3.64
C MET A 328 -11.13 0.20 -3.82
N VAL A 329 -12.33 0.53 -3.34
CA VAL A 329 -12.87 1.90 -3.44
C VAL A 329 -11.98 2.88 -2.67
N HIS A 330 -11.53 2.51 -1.48
CA HIS A 330 -10.62 3.31 -0.68
C HIS A 330 -9.34 3.65 -1.44
N ASN A 331 -8.72 2.66 -2.10
CA ASN A 331 -7.51 2.88 -2.89
C ASN A 331 -7.73 3.84 -4.08
N VAL A 332 -8.85 3.69 -4.80
CA VAL A 332 -9.19 4.58 -5.93
C VAL A 332 -9.40 6.02 -5.44
N CYS A 333 -10.20 6.20 -4.38
CA CYS A 333 -10.45 7.49 -3.77
C CYS A 333 -9.17 8.14 -3.21
N TRP A 334 -8.29 7.32 -2.62
CA TRP A 334 -7.00 7.77 -2.09
C TRP A 334 -6.09 8.34 -3.17
N GLN A 335 -6.06 7.72 -4.37
CA GLN A 335 -5.23 8.18 -5.48
C GLN A 335 -5.78 9.42 -6.19
N LEU A 336 -7.12 9.55 -6.29
CA LEU A 336 -7.78 10.62 -7.03
C LEU A 336 -8.08 11.87 -6.18
N GLU A 337 -7.88 11.83 -4.86
CA GLU A 337 -8.20 12.93 -3.92
C GLU A 337 -9.62 13.50 -4.11
N LEU A 338 -10.60 12.62 -4.36
CA LEU A 338 -11.96 13.01 -4.74
C LEU A 338 -12.69 13.86 -3.67
N PRO A 339 -13.62 14.73 -4.09
CA PRO A 339 -14.60 15.34 -3.19
C PRO A 339 -15.46 14.28 -2.49
N VAL A 340 -15.91 14.58 -1.26
CA VAL A 340 -16.65 13.66 -0.39
C VAL A 340 -17.91 13.11 -1.08
N GLU A 341 -18.63 13.95 -1.84
CA GLU A 341 -19.86 13.57 -2.52
C GLU A 341 -19.62 12.57 -3.66
N ARG A 342 -18.49 12.68 -4.38
CA ARG A 342 -18.12 11.72 -5.43
C ARG A 342 -17.65 10.41 -4.81
N GLU A 343 -16.90 10.48 -3.72
CA GLU A 343 -16.47 9.32 -2.94
C GLU A 343 -17.69 8.53 -2.42
N ASP A 344 -18.67 9.17 -1.80
CA ASP A 344 -19.90 8.51 -1.29
C ASP A 344 -20.67 7.75 -2.38
N ARG A 345 -20.76 8.33 -3.58
CA ARG A 345 -21.41 7.67 -4.72
C ARG A 345 -20.66 6.43 -5.16
N LEU A 346 -19.32 6.46 -5.17
CA LEU A 346 -18.51 5.31 -5.55
C LEU A 346 -18.67 4.15 -4.54
N TYR A 347 -18.61 4.45 -3.24
CA TYR A 347 -18.87 3.43 -2.21
C TYR A 347 -20.28 2.82 -2.34
N ALA A 348 -21.31 3.65 -2.56
CA ALA A 348 -22.68 3.15 -2.73
C ALA A 348 -22.86 2.25 -3.96
N ALA A 349 -22.18 2.58 -5.07
CA ALA A 349 -22.23 1.76 -6.29
C ALA A 349 -21.58 0.38 -6.09
N PHE A 350 -20.40 0.34 -5.44
CA PHE A 350 -19.69 -0.91 -5.17
C PHE A 350 -20.40 -1.76 -4.12
N GLU A 351 -21.03 -1.16 -3.11
CA GLU A 351 -21.86 -1.88 -2.14
C GLU A 351 -23.11 -2.50 -2.80
N SER A 352 -23.74 -1.79 -3.73
CA SER A 352 -24.86 -2.33 -4.51
C SER A 352 -24.43 -3.53 -5.36
N TRP A 353 -23.25 -3.45 -5.97
CA TRP A 353 -22.67 -4.55 -6.74
C TRP A 353 -22.30 -5.73 -5.84
N TRP A 354 -21.73 -5.49 -4.66
CA TRP A 354 -21.45 -6.53 -3.66
C TRP A 354 -22.70 -7.33 -3.30
N LYS A 355 -23.78 -6.61 -3.01
CA LYS A 355 -25.05 -7.23 -2.61
C LYS A 355 -25.57 -8.17 -3.69
N GLN A 356 -25.47 -7.76 -4.97
CA GLN A 356 -25.88 -8.58 -6.10
C GLN A 356 -24.96 -9.79 -6.30
N LEU A 357 -23.63 -9.61 -6.16
CA LEU A 357 -22.68 -10.73 -6.21
C LEU A 357 -23.01 -11.77 -5.14
N ARG A 358 -23.17 -11.34 -3.88
CA ARG A 358 -23.47 -12.25 -2.76
C ARG A 358 -24.78 -13.00 -2.98
N GLU A 359 -25.86 -12.31 -3.36
CA GLU A 359 -27.17 -12.96 -3.59
C GLU A 359 -27.14 -14.03 -4.70
N GLY A 360 -26.20 -13.94 -5.65
CA GLY A 360 -26.06 -14.90 -6.75
C GLY A 360 -24.96 -15.95 -6.58
N MET A 361 -23.98 -15.75 -5.69
CA MET A 361 -22.71 -16.49 -5.69
C MET A 361 -22.31 -17.08 -4.32
N ASP A 362 -22.78 -16.49 -3.21
CA ASP A 362 -22.53 -16.99 -1.84
C ASP A 362 -23.45 -18.19 -1.57
N ALA A 363 -22.99 -19.37 -2.00
CA ALA A 363 -23.79 -20.58 -2.02
C ALA A 363 -23.96 -21.20 -0.63
N ASP A 364 -23.00 -20.98 0.27
CA ASP A 364 -23.00 -21.51 1.64
C ASP A 364 -23.47 -20.50 2.70
N GLY A 365 -23.62 -19.23 2.33
CA GLY A 365 -24.13 -18.16 3.17
C GLY A 365 -23.13 -17.69 4.21
N ASP A 366 -21.83 -17.92 4.01
CA ASP A 366 -20.78 -17.53 4.95
C ASP A 366 -20.45 -16.02 4.88
N GLY A 367 -21.02 -15.32 3.90
CA GLY A 367 -20.86 -13.89 3.70
C GLY A 367 -19.58 -13.50 2.95
N ALA A 368 -18.82 -14.47 2.46
CA ALA A 368 -17.69 -14.32 1.56
C ALA A 368 -17.93 -15.09 0.25
N VAL A 369 -17.09 -14.85 -0.75
CA VAL A 369 -17.11 -15.60 -2.01
C VAL A 369 -15.71 -16.17 -2.24
N GLU A 370 -15.61 -17.50 -2.30
CA GLU A 370 -14.36 -18.17 -2.66
C GLU A 370 -14.10 -18.12 -4.17
N CYS A 371 -12.83 -18.20 -4.57
CA CYS A 371 -12.44 -18.13 -5.99
C CYS A 371 -13.17 -19.17 -6.86
N ALA A 372 -13.37 -20.39 -6.34
CA ALA A 372 -14.08 -21.44 -7.07
C ALA A 372 -15.57 -21.11 -7.28
N GLU A 373 -16.22 -20.52 -6.28
CA GLU A 373 -17.62 -20.09 -6.34
C GLU A 373 -17.76 -18.92 -7.33
N PHE A 374 -16.84 -17.95 -7.24
CA PHE A 374 -16.78 -16.83 -8.17
C PHE A 374 -16.72 -17.29 -9.63
N VAL A 375 -15.73 -18.14 -9.96
CA VAL A 375 -15.53 -18.62 -11.34
C VAL A 375 -16.74 -19.42 -11.83
N SER A 376 -17.25 -20.33 -11.00
CA SER A 376 -18.37 -21.19 -11.37
C SER A 376 -19.67 -20.41 -11.60
N ALA A 377 -19.99 -19.47 -10.71
CA ALA A 377 -21.19 -18.66 -10.83
C ALA A 377 -21.09 -17.62 -11.96
N MET A 378 -19.92 -17.01 -12.21
CA MET A 378 -19.73 -16.12 -13.35
C MET A 378 -19.92 -16.85 -14.68
N LEU A 379 -19.26 -18.01 -14.87
CA LEU A 379 -19.42 -18.79 -16.10
C LEU A 379 -20.86 -19.26 -16.29
N GLY A 380 -21.50 -19.73 -15.21
CA GLY A 380 -22.89 -20.15 -15.24
C GLY A 380 -23.87 -19.01 -15.52
N GLY A 381 -23.61 -17.80 -15.03
CA GLY A 381 -24.42 -16.60 -15.30
C GLY A 381 -24.30 -16.15 -16.75
N ILE A 382 -23.06 -15.95 -17.20
CA ILE A 382 -22.73 -15.51 -18.56
C ILE A 382 -23.28 -16.47 -19.63
N ASP A 383 -23.20 -17.78 -19.40
CA ASP A 383 -23.69 -18.77 -20.37
C ASP A 383 -25.23 -18.90 -20.37
N ARG A 384 -25.93 -18.41 -19.33
CA ARG A 384 -27.40 -18.47 -19.22
C ARG A 384 -28.09 -17.20 -19.72
N ASP A 385 -27.50 -16.04 -19.44
CA ASP A 385 -28.07 -14.72 -19.77
C ASP A 385 -26.97 -13.81 -20.34
N ALA A 386 -27.19 -13.31 -21.56
CA ALA A 386 -26.27 -12.41 -22.23
C ALA A 386 -26.19 -11.05 -21.52
N ASP A 387 -27.24 -10.65 -20.81
CA ASP A 387 -27.33 -9.37 -20.10
C ASP A 387 -26.84 -9.48 -18.64
N TYR A 388 -26.36 -10.65 -18.21
CA TYR A 388 -25.94 -10.92 -16.82
C TYR A 388 -24.92 -9.91 -16.30
N LEU A 389 -23.90 -9.60 -17.12
CA LEU A 389 -22.84 -8.66 -16.74
C LEU A 389 -23.35 -7.21 -16.68
N ASP A 390 -24.25 -6.83 -17.58
CA ASP A 390 -24.80 -5.48 -17.66
C ASP A 390 -25.78 -5.18 -16.52
N GLN A 391 -26.53 -6.19 -16.06
CA GLN A 391 -27.43 -6.07 -14.89
C GLN A 391 -26.65 -6.03 -13.56
N GLY A 392 -25.52 -6.73 -13.49
CA GLY A 392 -24.71 -6.88 -12.28
C GLY A 392 -23.53 -5.92 -12.16
N LEU A 393 -22.49 -6.19 -12.95
CA LEU A 393 -21.19 -5.52 -12.89
C LEU A 393 -21.19 -4.16 -13.61
N GLY A 394 -22.03 -4.00 -14.63
CA GLY A 394 -22.13 -2.80 -15.47
C GLY A 394 -22.27 -1.48 -14.68
N PRO A 395 -23.21 -1.37 -13.71
CA PRO A 395 -23.35 -0.17 -12.89
C PRO A 395 -22.08 0.21 -12.11
N ALA A 396 -21.36 -0.77 -11.55
CA ALA A 396 -20.11 -0.51 -10.81
C ALA A 396 -18.98 -0.04 -11.74
N VAL A 397 -18.84 -0.67 -12.91
CA VAL A 397 -17.84 -0.28 -13.93
C VAL A 397 -18.11 1.14 -14.45
N ARG A 398 -19.37 1.50 -14.72
CA ARG A 398 -19.74 2.87 -15.13
C ARG A 398 -19.53 3.89 -14.01
N ALA A 399 -19.82 3.53 -12.77
CA ALA A 399 -19.54 4.39 -11.62
C ALA A 399 -18.03 4.65 -11.45
N LEU A 400 -17.20 3.62 -11.66
CA LEU A 400 -15.75 3.74 -11.65
C LEU A 400 -15.27 4.68 -12.77
N PHE A 401 -15.76 4.49 -14.00
CA PHE A 401 -15.43 5.35 -15.15
C PHE A 401 -15.71 6.83 -14.84
N ARG A 402 -16.94 7.15 -14.43
CA ARG A 402 -17.36 8.54 -14.13
C ARG A 402 -16.64 9.17 -12.95
N THR A 403 -16.05 8.34 -12.08
CA THR A 403 -15.28 8.82 -10.94
C THR A 403 -13.86 9.21 -11.36
N VAL A 404 -13.29 8.47 -12.31
CA VAL A 404 -11.96 8.67 -12.86
C VAL A 404 -11.96 9.76 -13.94
N ASP A 405 -13.08 9.95 -14.64
CA ASP A 405 -13.39 11.11 -15.47
C ASP A 405 -13.56 12.36 -14.57
N THR A 406 -12.42 12.92 -14.18
CA THR A 406 -12.37 14.01 -13.21
C THR A 406 -12.85 15.32 -13.83
N ASP A 407 -12.57 15.51 -15.13
CA ASP A 407 -12.96 16.70 -15.89
C ASP A 407 -14.40 16.63 -16.43
N GLY A 408 -15.05 15.46 -16.39
CA GLY A 408 -16.42 15.26 -16.80
C GLY A 408 -16.59 15.32 -18.32
N SER A 409 -15.54 15.02 -19.06
CA SER A 409 -15.53 15.06 -20.51
C SER A 409 -16.34 13.93 -21.15
N GLY A 410 -16.65 12.88 -20.40
CA GLY A 410 -17.22 11.63 -20.92
C GLY A 410 -16.18 10.68 -21.51
N TYR A 411 -14.90 10.99 -21.35
CA TYR A 411 -13.78 10.23 -21.90
C TYR A 411 -12.66 10.09 -20.86
N LEU A 412 -11.95 8.97 -20.87
CA LEU A 412 -10.71 8.83 -20.12
C LEU A 412 -9.52 9.24 -20.98
N CYS A 413 -8.73 10.19 -20.50
CA CYS A 413 -7.42 10.45 -21.08
C CYS A 413 -6.35 9.48 -20.53
N ALA A 414 -5.16 9.48 -21.14
CA ALA A 414 -4.06 8.60 -20.72
C ALA A 414 -3.61 8.84 -19.26
N ASP A 415 -3.71 10.08 -18.76
CA ASP A 415 -3.39 10.39 -17.37
C ASP A 415 -4.44 9.88 -16.40
N GLU A 416 -5.73 10.03 -16.71
CA GLU A 416 -6.84 9.49 -15.91
C GLU A 416 -6.83 7.95 -15.91
N TYR A 417 -6.60 7.34 -17.07
CA TYR A 417 -6.40 5.90 -17.20
C TYR A 417 -5.20 5.42 -16.38
N ARG A 418 -4.10 6.21 -16.34
CA ARG A 418 -2.94 5.94 -15.48
C ARG A 418 -3.26 6.12 -14.00
N VAL A 419 -4.19 7.00 -13.60
CA VAL A 419 -4.60 7.02 -12.19
C VAL A 419 -5.37 5.75 -11.83
N LEU A 420 -6.20 5.24 -12.74
CA LEU A 420 -6.99 4.03 -12.51
C LEU A 420 -6.17 2.73 -12.54
N PHE A 421 -5.28 2.56 -13.53
CA PHE A 421 -4.52 1.33 -13.77
C PHE A 421 -3.01 1.48 -13.58
N GLY A 422 -2.50 2.71 -13.56
CA GLY A 422 -1.08 3.04 -13.39
C GLY A 422 -0.62 2.97 -11.95
N GLY A 423 -0.95 1.85 -11.30
CA GLY A 423 -0.13 1.38 -10.20
C GLY A 423 1.33 1.28 -10.69
N PRO A 424 2.33 1.38 -9.80
CA PRO A 424 3.72 1.45 -10.22
C PRO A 424 4.20 0.20 -11.00
N ARG A 425 3.38 -0.87 -11.10
CA ARG A 425 3.64 -2.15 -11.81
C ARG A 425 3.55 -2.02 -13.32
N VAL A 426 2.91 -0.99 -13.85
CA VAL A 426 2.70 -0.88 -15.29
C VAL A 426 3.67 0.16 -15.83
N HIS A 427 4.56 -0.26 -16.72
CA HIS A 427 5.45 0.68 -17.39
C HIS A 427 4.58 1.68 -18.18
N PRO A 428 4.91 2.99 -18.28
CA PRO A 428 4.09 3.94 -19.04
C PRO A 428 3.80 3.48 -20.48
N ALA A 429 4.73 2.72 -21.08
CA ALA A 429 4.53 2.08 -22.38
C ALA A 429 3.47 0.97 -22.37
N GLU A 430 3.37 0.17 -21.31
CA GLU A 430 2.35 -0.87 -21.16
C GLU A 430 0.96 -0.25 -20.92
N LEU A 431 0.88 0.86 -20.18
CA LEU A 431 -0.37 1.63 -20.05
C LEU A 431 -0.80 2.24 -21.38
N ASN A 432 0.13 2.78 -22.15
CA ASN A 432 -0.16 3.31 -23.49
C ASN A 432 -0.55 2.20 -24.48
N ASP A 433 0.03 1.01 -24.35
CA ASP A 433 -0.34 -0.15 -25.16
C ASP A 433 -1.73 -0.66 -24.79
N ALA A 434 -2.07 -0.69 -23.49
CA ALA A 434 -3.38 -1.07 -23.00
C ALA A 434 -4.45 -0.03 -23.38
N PHE A 435 -4.14 1.25 -23.20
CA PHE A 435 -5.00 2.37 -23.61
C PHE A 435 -5.34 2.30 -25.11
N ARG A 436 -4.36 2.08 -25.98
CA ARG A 436 -4.58 1.89 -27.42
C ARG A 436 -5.36 0.64 -27.80
N GLN A 437 -5.45 -0.35 -26.91
CA GLN A 437 -6.26 -1.55 -27.12
C GLN A 437 -7.71 -1.34 -26.67
N LEU A 438 -7.97 -0.33 -25.84
CA LEU A 438 -9.30 0.07 -25.39
C LEU A 438 -9.92 1.14 -26.30
N ASP A 439 -9.10 2.02 -26.86
CA ASP A 439 -9.46 2.98 -27.91
C ASP A 439 -9.67 2.24 -29.24
N VAL A 440 -10.91 1.83 -29.52
CA VAL A 440 -11.26 0.99 -30.67
C VAL A 440 -11.43 1.83 -31.92
N ASP A 441 -11.94 3.05 -31.78
CA ASP A 441 -12.15 3.97 -32.90
C ASP A 441 -10.91 4.80 -33.27
N GLY A 442 -9.89 4.80 -32.41
CA GLY A 442 -8.59 5.42 -32.64
C GLY A 442 -8.59 6.93 -32.47
N ASP A 443 -9.55 7.50 -31.73
CA ASP A 443 -9.67 8.94 -31.50
C ASP A 443 -8.67 9.48 -30.45
N GLY A 444 -7.92 8.58 -29.80
CA GLY A 444 -6.93 8.90 -28.78
C GLY A 444 -7.52 9.09 -27.38
N ARG A 445 -8.77 8.69 -27.16
CA ARG A 445 -9.52 8.72 -25.91
C ARG A 445 -10.23 7.38 -25.70
N VAL A 446 -10.76 7.15 -24.50
CA VAL A 446 -11.58 5.96 -24.22
C VAL A 446 -12.93 6.41 -23.70
N SER A 447 -13.99 6.12 -24.46
CA SER A 447 -15.39 6.42 -24.09
C SER A 447 -15.93 5.48 -23.00
N GLU A 448 -17.06 5.85 -22.36
CA GLU A 448 -17.74 4.98 -21.38
C GLU A 448 -18.15 3.66 -22.05
N GLU A 449 -18.63 3.72 -23.29
CA GLU A 449 -19.03 2.55 -24.08
C GLU A 449 -17.86 1.62 -24.38
N GLU A 450 -16.71 2.16 -24.82
CA GLU A 450 -15.50 1.35 -25.09
C GLU A 450 -14.96 0.71 -23.82
N PHE A 451 -14.94 1.45 -22.71
CA PHE A 451 -14.49 0.94 -21.43
C PHE A 451 -15.36 -0.21 -20.92
N VAL A 452 -16.69 -0.06 -20.98
CA VAL A 452 -17.64 -1.10 -20.58
C VAL A 452 -17.56 -2.29 -21.53
N ALA A 453 -17.49 -2.06 -22.84
CA ALA A 453 -17.40 -3.13 -23.84
C ALA A 453 -16.13 -3.97 -23.66
N ALA A 454 -14.98 -3.34 -23.40
CA ALA A 454 -13.75 -4.06 -23.10
C ALA A 454 -13.84 -4.88 -21.81
N PHE A 455 -14.53 -4.35 -20.79
CA PHE A 455 -14.81 -5.10 -19.56
C PHE A 455 -15.66 -6.31 -19.88
N VAL A 456 -16.78 -6.17 -20.60
CA VAL A 456 -17.65 -7.30 -20.97
C VAL A 456 -16.91 -8.34 -21.81
N ASP A 457 -16.10 -7.90 -22.78
CA ASP A 457 -15.30 -8.79 -23.63
C ASP A 457 -14.32 -9.64 -22.80
N PHE A 458 -13.68 -9.05 -21.78
CA PHE A 458 -12.79 -9.78 -20.87
C PHE A 458 -13.46 -11.00 -20.22
N PHE A 459 -14.72 -10.88 -19.80
CA PHE A 459 -15.47 -11.95 -19.15
C PHE A 459 -16.09 -12.95 -20.14
N THR A 460 -16.45 -12.52 -21.35
CA THR A 460 -17.26 -13.31 -22.28
C THR A 460 -16.47 -14.00 -23.40
N ALA A 461 -15.34 -13.44 -23.83
CA ALA A 461 -14.57 -13.98 -24.95
C ALA A 461 -14.03 -15.40 -24.65
N ARG A 462 -14.16 -16.36 -25.56
CA ARG A 462 -13.66 -17.73 -25.32
C ARG A 462 -12.15 -17.88 -25.47
N GLU A 463 -11.53 -16.94 -26.17
CA GLU A 463 -10.09 -16.85 -26.38
C GLU A 463 -9.58 -15.51 -25.83
N ASP A 464 -8.27 -15.37 -25.68
CA ASP A 464 -7.68 -14.14 -25.17
C ASP A 464 -7.79 -13.01 -26.20
N THR A 465 -8.45 -11.93 -25.80
CA THR A 465 -8.57 -10.72 -26.61
C THR A 465 -7.55 -9.67 -26.17
N ALA A 466 -7.12 -8.83 -27.11
CA ALA A 466 -6.19 -7.75 -26.84
C ALA A 466 -6.77 -6.79 -25.77
N ALA A 467 -8.04 -6.40 -25.91
CA ALA A 467 -8.75 -5.55 -24.96
C ALA A 467 -8.84 -6.17 -23.55
N GLY A 468 -9.13 -7.46 -23.44
CA GLY A 468 -9.18 -8.14 -22.15
C GLY A 468 -7.81 -8.24 -21.46
N VAL A 469 -6.74 -8.51 -22.22
CA VAL A 469 -5.36 -8.55 -21.68
C VAL A 469 -4.89 -7.16 -21.25
N ALA A 470 -5.37 -6.10 -21.89
CA ALA A 470 -5.07 -4.71 -21.55
C ALA A 470 -5.62 -4.29 -20.18
N LEU A 471 -6.80 -4.80 -19.78
CA LEU A 471 -7.47 -4.43 -18.52
C LEU A 471 -6.73 -4.86 -17.24
N LEU A 472 -6.03 -6.01 -17.25
CA LEU A 472 -5.28 -6.51 -16.09
C LEU A 472 -3.77 -6.22 -16.15
N GLY A 473 -3.27 -5.73 -17.28
CA GLY A 473 -1.85 -5.71 -17.58
C GLY A 473 -1.29 -7.12 -17.82
N ARG A 474 -0.15 -7.23 -18.50
CA ARG A 474 0.49 -8.54 -18.74
C ARG A 474 0.98 -9.13 -17.41
N ALA A 475 0.54 -10.36 -17.11
CA ALA A 475 1.00 -11.17 -15.98
C ALA A 475 2.52 -11.41 -15.99
#